data_AF-W1Y479-F1
#
_entry.id   AF-W1Y479-F1
#
_cell.length_a   1.000
_cell.length_b   1.000
_cell.length_c   1.000
_cell.angle_alpha   90.00
_cell.angle_beta   90.00
_cell.angle_gamma   90.00
#
_symmetry.space_group_name_H-M   'P 1'
#
loop_
_entity.id
_entity.type
_entity.pdbx_description
1 polymer ?
#
loop_
_entity_poly.entity_id
_entity_poly.type
_entity_poly.pdbx_seq_one_letter_code
_entity_poly.pdbx_strand_id
1 'polypeptide(L)' 'DGFIVLVTPKVGRPGTIDPADLSDGVDTAGMVLTTSYDAGEDWQAHKVLRPRGGRR' A
#
# COMPACT_ATOMS: atom_id res chain seq x y z
N ASP A 1 -3.11 18.09 -0.56
CA ASP A 1 -3.10 16.69 -1.04
C ASP A 1 -1.72 16.10 -0.91
N GLY A 2 -1.59 15.07 -0.09
CA GLY A 2 -0.36 14.30 0.10
C GLY A 2 -0.68 12.81 0.06
N PHE A 3 0.29 12.01 -0.33
CA PHE A 3 0.20 10.55 -0.34
C PHE A 3 1.54 9.95 0.07
N ILE A 4 1.51 8.71 0.48
CA ILE A 4 2.69 7.90 0.79
C ILE A 4 2.76 6.78 -0.25
N VAL A 5 3.98 6.36 -0.56
CA VAL A 5 4.22 5.16 -1.36
C VAL A 5 4.80 4.09 -0.45
N LEU A 6 4.12 2.97 -0.36
CA LEU A 6 4.61 1.77 0.32
C LEU A 6 5.18 0.83 -0.73
N VAL A 7 6.44 0.42 -0.56
CA VAL A 7 7.15 -0.43 -1.52
C VAL A 7 7.41 -1.78 -0.88
N THR A 8 6.97 -2.85 -1.55
CA THR A 8 7.04 -4.23 -1.04
C THR A 8 7.71 -5.15 -2.06
N PRO A 9 8.39 -6.23 -1.63
CA PRO A 9 8.89 -7.23 -2.56
C PRO A 9 7.73 -7.87 -3.33
N LYS A 10 7.93 -8.10 -4.63
CA LYS A 10 6.96 -8.81 -5.48
C LYS A 10 6.74 -10.24 -5.02
N VAL A 11 5.56 -10.78 -5.36
CA VAL A 11 5.20 -12.17 -5.08
C VAL A 11 6.27 -13.13 -5.59
N GLY A 12 6.73 -14.02 -4.71
CA GLY A 12 7.80 -14.97 -4.99
C GLY A 12 9.20 -14.46 -4.63
N ARG A 13 9.34 -13.23 -4.15
CA ARG A 13 10.59 -12.71 -3.58
C ARG A 13 10.64 -12.91 -2.05
N PRO A 14 11.82 -13.08 -1.44
CA PRO A 14 11.96 -13.12 0.01
C PRO A 14 11.37 -11.87 0.66
N GLY A 15 10.58 -12.04 1.72
CA GLY A 15 9.89 -10.94 2.38
C GLY A 15 8.67 -10.40 1.62
N THR A 16 8.12 -11.17 0.66
CA THR A 16 6.78 -10.91 0.12
C THR A 16 5.78 -10.76 1.27
N ILE A 17 4.94 -9.74 1.20
CA ILE A 17 3.87 -9.48 2.16
C ILE A 17 2.54 -9.88 1.51
N ASP A 18 1.65 -10.52 2.26
CA ASP A 18 0.31 -10.85 1.75
C ASP A 18 -0.51 -9.56 1.51
N PRO A 19 -1.26 -9.47 0.41
CA PRO A 19 -2.16 -8.33 0.18
C PRO A 19 -3.13 -8.05 1.34
N ALA A 20 -3.56 -9.07 2.09
CA ALA A 20 -4.42 -8.92 3.26
C ALA A 20 -3.70 -8.16 4.40
N ASP A 21 -2.46 -8.54 4.72
CA ASP A 21 -1.65 -7.86 5.74
C ASP A 21 -1.40 -6.38 5.36
N LEU A 22 -1.18 -6.12 4.06
CA LEU A 22 -1.02 -4.75 3.55
C LEU A 22 -2.28 -3.91 3.76
N SER A 23 -3.44 -4.52 3.52
CA SER A 23 -4.75 -3.86 3.68
C SER A 23 -5.03 -3.59 5.15
N ASP A 24 -4.85 -4.60 6.01
CA ASP A 24 -5.04 -4.49 7.45
C ASP A 24 -4.12 -3.43 8.08
N GLY A 25 -2.85 -3.38 7.66
CA GLY A 25 -1.89 -2.39 8.15
C GLY A 25 -2.27 -0.95 7.74
N VAL A 26 -2.76 -0.77 6.52
CA VAL A 26 -3.20 0.54 6.01
C VAL A 26 -4.50 0.98 6.68
N ASP A 27 -5.45 0.06 6.87
CA ASP A 27 -6.70 0.32 7.58
C ASP A 27 -6.46 0.67 9.05
N THR A 28 -5.57 -0.07 9.72
CA THR A 28 -5.13 0.22 11.10
C THR A 28 -4.52 1.62 11.21
N ALA A 29 -3.80 2.07 10.19
CA ALA A 29 -3.24 3.41 10.11
C ALA A 29 -4.27 4.51 9.78
N GLY A 30 -5.55 4.16 9.55
CA GLY A 30 -6.59 5.10 9.12
C GLY A 30 -6.37 5.64 7.71
N MET A 31 -5.72 4.84 6.86
CA MET A 31 -5.35 5.17 5.49
C MET A 31 -6.07 4.23 4.51
N VAL A 32 -5.90 4.44 3.21
CA VAL A 32 -6.43 3.55 2.16
C VAL A 32 -5.40 3.30 1.06
N LEU A 33 -5.28 2.04 0.65
CA LEU A 33 -4.58 1.63 -0.57
C LEU A 33 -5.46 1.99 -1.76
N THR A 34 -4.85 2.50 -2.83
CA THR A 34 -5.63 2.93 -4.00
C THR A 34 -5.17 2.32 -5.30
N THR A 35 -3.88 2.44 -5.59
CA THR A 35 -3.31 2.04 -6.86
C THR A 35 -1.94 1.45 -6.63
N SER A 36 -1.65 0.37 -7.34
CA SER A 36 -0.38 -0.34 -7.26
C SER A 36 0.32 -0.22 -8.62
N TYR A 37 1.63 -0.01 -8.60
CA TYR A 37 2.46 0.17 -9.78
C TYR A 37 3.69 -0.72 -9.69
N ASP A 38 4.11 -1.28 -10.83
CA ASP A 38 5.41 -1.94 -10.92
C ASP A 38 6.51 -0.90 -10.65
N ALA A 39 7.42 -1.21 -9.73
CA ALA A 39 8.49 -0.32 -9.30
C ALA A 39 9.90 -0.88 -9.63
N GLY A 40 9.98 -1.85 -10.55
CA GLY A 40 11.22 -2.49 -10.96
C GLY A 40 11.16 -4.00 -10.83
N GLU A 41 12.25 -4.69 -11.13
CA GLU A 41 12.27 -6.16 -11.22
C GLU A 41 11.72 -6.87 -9.97
N ASP A 42 12.07 -6.36 -8.80
CA ASP A 42 11.78 -7.04 -7.53
C ASP A 42 10.70 -6.37 -6.68
N TRP A 43 10.22 -5.20 -7.08
CA TRP A 43 9.47 -4.32 -6.19
C TRP A 43 8.12 -3.91 -6.76
N GLN A 44 7.11 -3.89 -5.89
CA GLN A 44 5.79 -3.38 -6.14
C GLN A 44 5.59 -2.12 -5.30
N ALA A 45 5.15 -1.02 -5.91
CA ALA A 45 4.77 0.20 -5.21
C ALA A 45 3.25 0.26 -5.02
N HIS A 46 2.82 0.78 -3.87
CA HIS A 46 1.42 0.95 -3.49
C HIS A 46 1.19 2.38 -3.02
N LYS A 47 0.25 3.07 -3.67
CA LYS A 47 -0.16 4.42 -3.27
C LYS A 47 -1.15 4.36 -2.13
N VAL A 48 -0.75 4.95 -1.01
CA VAL A 48 -1.50 5.04 0.23
C VAL A 48 -1.89 6.50 0.49
N LEU A 49 -3.17 6.75 0.76
CA LEU A 49 -3.68 8.11 0.98
C LEU A 49 -4.71 8.15 2.09
N ARG A 50 -5.01 9.35 2.58
CA ARG A 50 -6.09 9.55 3.55
C ARG A 50 -7.44 9.32 2.87
N PRO A 51 -8.37 8.56 3.48
CA PRO A 51 -9.71 8.39 2.94
C PRO A 51 -10.35 9.75 2.66
N ARG A 52 -10.88 9.93 1.44
CA ARG A 52 -11.66 11.13 1.11
C ARG A 52 -13.03 11.00 1.74
N GLY A 53 -13.22 11.65 2.88
CA GLY A 53 -14.47 11.63 3.63
C GLY A 53 -14.25 11.28 5.10
N GLY A 54 -13.65 12.20 5.86
CA GLY A 54 -13.85 12.24 7.31
C GLY A 54 -15.12 13.01 7.58
N ARG A 55 -16.12 12.34 8.15
CA ARG A 55 -17.38 12.94 8.62
C ARG A 55 -17.06 14.16 9.50
N ARG A 56 -17.63 15.32 9.14
CA ARG A 56 -17.81 16.42 10.10
C ARG A 56 -18.78 15.98 11.19
#